data_AF-A0A1Z5RJI2-F1
#
_entry.id   AF-A0A1Z5RJI2-F1
#
_cell.length_a   1.000
_cell.length_b   1.000
_cell.length_c   1.000
_cell.angle_alpha   90.00
_cell.angle_beta   90.00
_cell.angle_gamma   90.00
#
_symmetry.space_group_name_H-M   'P 1'
#
loop_
_entity.id
_entity.type
_entity.pdbx_description
1 polymer ?
#
loop_
_entity_poly.entity_id
_entity_poly.type
_entity_poly.pdbx_seq_one_letter_code
_entity_poly.pdbx_strand_id
1 'polypeptide(L)'
;MNPELGMIKTVLQKSYDGLPFDLKSCFLYLSIFPEDHVISRRRLVRRWASEGYSTERLGKSAIEIADTYFMELNNRSLILPFKRSADSRKSMDSCKVHDLLHEIAITKSLQEDVIFRLEEGCNLKSTARHLAISSDWRGDQGQFESSVDLPQLRSLTVFGEFQSFFISKKMRMLRVLDFENTNGIGYHGLDDIGKLLHLRYLSLRGCRDIILLPDSLGKLRQLLTLDIRDTYITTLPKTIVKLQKLQFVHAGNKSEDVDVETSLLSRRGRHILLVSSVLCAACCVPTYMGIDGFNRCDACCTPVENFTEGLIQNKGVLVPRGIRKMRGLLTLRAVKVGRGNAALQEIRCPTGLRKLGVTGINKRNGLAFCLAIADLKKLESLSVSAAAGRSGLRGSLDALSTPPENLLSLKLYGSLDILPEWVAMLQKLVKLRLSGTGLLDPDGAIQLIGRLPKLQILSLYGLSFQCEEICFRSEQTEISFRSIKLLSFEETKIKSVKFEAGTMPKLEQLKVTECLPSINEVQLDARFPWDRGKFSDCHDSESLDKMIEEEGQNEKWKTDELKKKIREQLSLNENKPILIWKNDNWDIGDMRGI
;
A
#
# COMPACT_ATOMS: atom_id res chain seq x y z
N MET A 1 28.92 1.29 -32.35
CA MET A 1 28.56 1.87 -31.05
C MET A 1 28.35 3.37 -31.28
N ASN A 2 27.19 3.93 -30.93
CA ASN A 2 26.91 5.35 -31.18
C ASN A 2 27.81 6.22 -30.27
N PRO A 3 28.66 7.12 -30.82
CA PRO A 3 29.60 7.94 -30.04
C PRO A 3 28.90 8.88 -29.04
N GLU A 4 27.67 9.31 -29.32
CA GLU A 4 26.88 10.14 -28.41
C GLU A 4 26.49 9.38 -27.14
N LEU A 5 26.10 8.10 -27.27
CA LEU A 5 25.82 7.21 -26.14
C LEU A 5 27.06 6.97 -25.28
N GLY A 6 28.25 6.89 -25.88
CA GLY A 6 29.51 6.80 -25.15
C GLY A 6 29.84 8.05 -24.32
N MET A 7 29.59 9.24 -24.87
CA MET A 7 29.75 10.50 -24.13
C MET A 7 28.74 10.62 -22.98
N ILE A 8 27.46 10.29 -23.21
CA ILE A 8 26.41 10.32 -22.18
C ILE A 8 26.79 9.37 -21.03
N LYS A 9 27.20 8.13 -21.34
CA LYS A 9 27.64 7.16 -20.33
C LYS A 9 28.84 7.67 -19.52
N THR A 10 29.79 8.36 -20.15
CA THR A 10 30.94 8.98 -19.47
C THR A 10 30.51 10.09 -18.50
N VAL A 11 29.55 10.93 -18.91
CA VAL A 11 29.00 12.00 -18.04
C VAL A 11 28.26 11.40 -16.85
N LEU A 12 27.41 10.40 -17.07
CA LEU A 12 26.69 9.70 -16.00
C LEU A 12 27.66 8.99 -15.04
N GLN A 13 28.74 8.41 -15.56
CA GLN A 13 29.79 7.80 -14.74
C GLN A 13 30.45 8.82 -13.80
N LYS A 14 30.77 10.03 -14.30
CA LYS A 14 31.28 11.11 -13.46
C LYS A 14 30.28 11.55 -12.38
N SER A 15 28.98 11.50 -12.68
CA SER A 15 27.92 11.77 -11.69
C SER A 15 27.96 10.76 -10.53
N TYR A 16 28.17 9.47 -10.83
CA TYR A 16 28.39 8.45 -9.81
C TYR A 16 29.70 8.69 -9.03
N ASP A 17 30.80 9.00 -9.72
CA ASP A 17 32.11 9.17 -9.08
C ASP A 17 32.09 10.31 -8.05
N GLY A 18 31.32 11.37 -8.31
CA GLY A 18 31.10 12.52 -7.43
C GLY A 18 30.15 12.29 -6.25
N LEU A 19 29.58 11.09 -6.07
CA LEU A 19 28.71 10.79 -4.94
C LEU A 19 29.50 10.60 -3.62
N PRO A 20 28.95 11.05 -2.48
CA PRO A 20 29.45 10.66 -1.17
C PRO A 20 29.39 9.13 -0.96
N PHE A 21 30.26 8.60 -0.10
CA PHE A 21 30.42 7.16 0.12
C PHE A 21 29.09 6.44 0.46
N ASP A 22 28.29 6.99 1.37
CA ASP A 22 27.01 6.39 1.78
C ASP A 22 26.00 6.35 0.61
N LEU A 23 26.00 7.40 -0.23
CA LEU A 23 25.13 7.50 -1.40
C LEU A 23 25.57 6.57 -2.53
N LYS A 24 26.88 6.31 -2.71
CA LYS A 24 27.38 5.28 -3.63
C LYS A 24 26.81 3.92 -3.26
N SER A 25 26.88 3.54 -1.98
CA SER A 25 26.31 2.27 -1.49
C SER A 25 24.81 2.18 -1.75
N CYS A 26 24.05 3.26 -1.50
CA CYS A 26 22.62 3.32 -1.81
C CYS A 26 22.33 3.22 -3.32
N PHE A 27 23.13 3.88 -4.16
CA PHE A 27 22.98 3.84 -5.62
C PHE A 27 23.30 2.45 -6.19
N LEU A 28 24.44 1.85 -5.81
CA LEU A 28 24.80 0.50 -6.23
C LEU A 28 23.72 -0.51 -5.83
N TYR A 29 23.15 -0.38 -4.62
CA TYR A 29 22.05 -1.23 -4.15
C TYR A 29 20.83 -1.26 -5.08
N LEU A 30 20.63 -0.25 -5.94
CA LEU A 30 19.54 -0.25 -6.90
C LEU A 30 19.72 -1.30 -8.01
N SER A 31 20.94 -1.77 -8.26
CA SER A 31 21.22 -2.79 -9.27
C SER A 31 20.59 -4.15 -8.96
N ILE A 32 20.15 -4.39 -7.72
CA ILE A 32 19.41 -5.62 -7.36
C ILE A 32 18.06 -5.70 -8.06
N PHE A 33 17.46 -4.58 -8.43
CA PHE A 33 16.13 -4.56 -9.04
C PHE A 33 16.27 -4.81 -10.55
N PRO A 34 15.32 -5.50 -11.20
CA PRO A 34 15.29 -5.61 -12.65
C PRO A 34 15.23 -4.23 -13.31
N GLU A 35 15.58 -4.19 -14.60
CA GLU A 35 15.40 -3.01 -15.44
C GLU A 35 13.92 -2.58 -15.42
N ASP A 36 13.68 -1.28 -15.52
CA ASP A 36 12.34 -0.67 -15.47
C ASP A 36 11.48 -0.94 -14.22
N HIS A 37 12.03 -1.62 -13.21
CA HIS A 37 11.26 -2.01 -12.05
C HIS A 37 10.80 -0.79 -11.23
N VAL A 38 9.49 -0.69 -10.98
CA VAL A 38 8.93 0.38 -10.15
C VAL A 38 9.13 0.07 -8.67
N ILE A 39 10.09 0.75 -8.05
CA ILE A 39 10.50 0.53 -6.66
C ILE A 39 9.73 1.47 -5.74
N SER A 40 9.07 0.94 -4.70
CA SER A 40 8.48 1.81 -3.67
C SER A 40 9.57 2.48 -2.84
N ARG A 41 9.50 3.81 -2.68
CA ARG A 41 10.41 4.58 -1.79
C ARG A 41 10.48 3.98 -0.39
N ARG A 42 9.34 3.56 0.17
CA ARG A 42 9.28 2.98 1.52
C ARG A 42 9.97 1.62 1.62
N ARG A 43 9.92 0.81 0.55
CA ARG A 43 10.64 -0.47 0.47
C ARG A 43 12.13 -0.19 0.50
N LEU A 44 12.59 0.69 -0.40
CA LEU A 44 13.99 1.03 -0.58
C LEU A 44 14.64 1.66 0.67
N VAL A 45 14.02 2.70 1.23
CA VAL A 45 14.52 3.41 2.42
C VAL A 45 14.68 2.47 3.62
N ARG A 46 13.73 1.56 3.83
CA ARG A 46 13.80 0.59 4.94
C ARG A 46 14.85 -0.47 4.74
N ARG A 47 15.07 -0.89 3.49
CA ARG A 47 16.16 -1.80 3.15
C ARG A 47 17.50 -1.14 3.44
N TRP A 48 17.75 0.07 2.95
CA TRP A 48 18.99 0.81 3.27
C TRP A 48 19.24 1.01 4.77
N ALA A 49 18.20 1.36 5.53
CA ALA A 49 18.31 1.45 6.99
C ALA A 49 18.60 0.09 7.66
N SER A 50 18.06 -0.99 7.11
CA SER A 50 18.28 -2.35 7.62
C SER A 50 19.69 -2.88 7.27
N GLU A 51 20.21 -2.55 6.08
CA GLU A 51 21.60 -2.82 5.71
C GLU A 51 22.58 -2.07 6.62
N GLY A 52 22.19 -0.89 7.10
CA GLY A 52 23.03 -0.01 7.92
C GLY A 52 23.77 1.06 7.13
N TYR A 53 23.35 1.35 5.89
CA TYR A 53 23.86 2.49 5.10
C TYR A 53 23.49 3.84 5.69
N SER A 54 22.46 3.86 6.53
CA SER A 54 22.11 5.00 7.37
C SER A 54 22.19 4.58 8.83
N THR A 55 22.82 5.42 9.64
CA THR A 55 22.96 5.23 11.09
C THR A 55 22.35 6.41 11.81
N GLU A 56 21.77 6.17 12.97
CA GLU A 56 21.17 7.24 13.78
C GLU A 56 22.23 8.28 14.16
N ARG A 57 21.98 9.54 13.80
CA ARG A 57 22.93 10.64 14.04
C ARG A 57 22.16 11.94 14.24
N LEU A 58 22.64 12.79 15.15
CA LEU A 58 22.07 14.13 15.42
C LEU A 58 20.56 14.11 15.71
N GLY A 59 20.06 13.08 16.42
CA GLY A 59 18.64 12.94 16.77
C GLY A 59 17.71 12.54 15.62
N LYS A 60 18.24 12.21 14.44
CA LYS A 60 17.48 11.65 13.30
C LYS A 60 17.63 10.13 13.26
N SER A 61 16.52 9.43 13.09
CA SER A 61 16.51 7.97 12.93
C SER A 61 17.18 7.55 11.62
N ALA A 62 17.68 6.30 11.56
CA ALA A 62 18.27 5.75 10.34
C ALA A 62 17.31 5.84 9.14
N ILE A 63 16.00 5.63 9.35
CA ILE A 63 15.00 5.73 8.29
C ILE A 63 14.85 7.16 7.77
N GLU A 64 14.90 8.17 8.64
CA GLU A 64 14.85 9.57 8.21
C GLU A 64 16.08 9.95 7.41
N ILE A 65 17.26 9.46 7.80
CA ILE A 65 18.51 9.69 7.08
C ILE A 65 18.48 8.98 5.71
N ALA A 66 18.06 7.71 5.65
CA ALA A 66 17.87 7.02 4.37
C ALA A 66 16.82 7.72 3.47
N ASP A 67 15.79 8.32 4.05
CA ASP A 67 14.80 9.12 3.31
C ASP A 67 15.44 10.40 2.73
N THR A 68 16.43 11.01 3.41
CA THR A 68 17.21 12.12 2.85
C THR A 68 18.14 11.68 1.72
N TYR A 69 18.79 10.52 1.84
CA TYR A 69 19.60 9.98 0.74
C TYR A 69 18.77 9.69 -0.51
N PHE A 70 17.54 9.17 -0.35
CA PHE A 70 16.61 9.01 -1.45
C PHE A 70 16.34 10.34 -2.17
N MET A 71 16.06 11.41 -1.40
CA MET A 71 15.80 12.73 -1.98
C MET A 71 17.04 13.30 -2.68
N GLU A 72 18.23 13.07 -2.15
CA GLU A 72 19.46 13.54 -2.77
C GLU A 72 19.76 12.82 -4.10
N LEU A 73 19.60 11.49 -4.17
CA LEU A 73 19.74 10.75 -5.43
C LEU A 73 18.73 11.26 -6.48
N ASN A 74 17.50 11.54 -6.05
CA ASN A 74 16.50 12.13 -6.93
C ASN A 74 16.89 13.54 -7.40
N ASN A 75 17.39 14.40 -6.51
CA ASN A 75 17.80 15.76 -6.87
C ASN A 75 19.01 15.80 -7.80
N ARG A 76 19.83 14.73 -7.79
CA ARG A 76 20.94 14.51 -8.73
C ARG A 76 20.50 13.81 -10.02
N SER A 77 19.19 13.58 -10.21
CA SER A 77 18.60 12.86 -11.35
C SER A 77 19.14 11.45 -11.55
N LEU A 78 19.61 10.80 -10.48
CA LEU A 78 20.11 9.42 -10.52
C LEU A 78 19.01 8.37 -10.38
N ILE A 79 17.84 8.80 -9.89
CA ILE A 79 16.61 8.01 -9.88
C ILE A 79 15.50 8.87 -10.45
N LEU A 80 14.59 8.22 -11.18
CA LEU A 80 13.43 8.86 -11.78
C LEU A 80 12.24 8.71 -10.83
N PRO A 81 11.60 9.81 -10.43
CA PRO A 81 10.39 9.72 -9.62
C PRO A 81 9.27 9.04 -10.40
N PHE A 82 8.59 8.09 -9.77
CA PHE A 82 7.41 7.44 -10.33
C PHE A 82 6.25 7.58 -9.35
N LYS A 83 5.11 8.10 -9.81
CA LYS A 83 3.92 8.29 -8.97
C LYS A 83 2.97 7.12 -9.20
N ARG A 84 2.89 6.19 -8.23
CA ARG A 84 2.00 5.02 -8.31
C ARG A 84 0.66 5.26 -7.64
N SER A 85 0.58 6.22 -6.70
CA SER A 85 -0.64 6.66 -6.04
C SER A 85 -0.84 8.16 -6.22
N ALA A 86 -1.98 8.54 -6.78
CA ALA A 86 -2.35 9.94 -6.97
C ALA A 86 -2.48 10.70 -5.64
N ASP A 87 -2.89 10.02 -4.56
CA ASP A 87 -3.28 10.64 -3.28
C ASP A 87 -2.11 10.90 -2.31
N SER A 88 -0.87 10.94 -2.79
CA SER A 88 0.29 11.18 -1.94
C SER A 88 0.83 12.61 -2.12
N ARG A 89 1.04 13.30 -0.99
CA ARG A 89 1.59 14.66 -0.94
C ARG A 89 3.07 14.71 -1.32
N LYS A 90 3.80 13.62 -1.08
CA LYS A 90 5.16 13.47 -1.59
C LYS A 90 5.02 13.18 -3.08
N SER A 91 5.57 14.04 -3.94
CA SER A 91 5.59 13.92 -5.40
C SER A 91 6.09 12.54 -5.91
N MET A 92 6.68 11.71 -5.04
CA MET A 92 7.45 10.51 -5.37
C MET A 92 7.21 9.42 -4.30
N ASP A 93 6.20 8.57 -4.47
CA ASP A 93 5.97 7.39 -3.61
C ASP A 93 6.70 6.12 -4.10
N SER A 94 7.19 6.19 -5.34
CA SER A 94 8.05 5.22 -6.00
C SER A 94 9.10 5.90 -6.88
N CYS A 95 10.05 5.12 -7.37
CA CYS A 95 11.03 5.52 -8.36
C CYS A 95 11.31 4.39 -9.35
N LYS A 96 11.89 4.76 -10.49
CA LYS A 96 12.60 3.87 -11.42
C LYS A 96 14.06 4.33 -11.50
N VAL A 97 14.94 3.47 -11.99
CA VAL A 97 16.31 3.86 -12.38
C VAL A 97 16.34 3.90 -13.90
N HIS A 98 16.97 4.93 -14.47
CA HIS A 98 17.16 5.01 -15.92
C HIS A 98 18.11 3.90 -16.38
N ASP A 99 17.86 3.29 -17.54
CA ASP A 99 18.58 2.10 -18.05
C ASP A 99 20.10 2.29 -18.06
N LEU A 100 20.61 3.39 -18.63
CA LEU A 100 22.04 3.72 -18.60
C LEU A 100 22.64 3.81 -17.18
N LEU A 101 21.89 4.35 -16.21
CA LEU A 101 22.33 4.42 -14.81
C LEU A 101 22.25 3.07 -14.11
N HIS A 102 21.26 2.26 -14.48
CA HIS A 102 21.12 0.88 -14.01
C HIS A 102 22.29 0.02 -14.51
N GLU A 103 22.67 0.16 -15.78
CA GLU A 103 23.86 -0.49 -16.36
C GLU A 103 25.15 -0.07 -15.67
N ILE A 104 25.32 1.23 -15.37
CA ILE A 104 26.45 1.74 -14.58
C ILE A 104 26.44 1.11 -13.18
N ALA A 105 25.29 1.06 -12.52
CA ALA A 105 25.17 0.46 -11.20
C ALA A 105 25.52 -1.03 -11.21
N ILE A 106 25.07 -1.79 -12.20
CA ILE A 106 25.44 -3.22 -12.39
C ILE A 106 26.95 -3.35 -12.58
N THR A 107 27.51 -2.60 -13.53
CA THR A 107 28.94 -2.67 -13.87
C THR A 107 29.82 -2.37 -12.65
N LYS A 108 29.49 -1.31 -11.90
CA LYS A 108 30.21 -0.93 -10.68
C LYS A 108 30.02 -1.94 -9.56
N SER A 109 28.82 -2.50 -9.42
CA SER A 109 28.56 -3.51 -8.39
C SER A 109 29.34 -4.81 -8.62
N LEU A 110 29.56 -5.19 -9.89
CA LEU A 110 30.41 -6.32 -10.28
C LEU A 110 31.89 -6.04 -10.03
N GLN A 111 32.36 -4.82 -10.34
CA GLN A 111 33.74 -4.40 -10.07
C GLN A 111 34.09 -4.41 -8.57
N GLU A 112 33.13 -4.01 -7.73
CA GLU A 112 33.31 -3.90 -6.28
C GLU A 112 32.89 -5.20 -5.53
N ASP A 113 32.41 -6.23 -6.23
CA ASP A 113 31.82 -7.47 -5.71
C ASP A 113 30.83 -7.23 -4.55
N VAL A 114 29.96 -6.22 -4.71
CA VAL A 114 29.00 -5.81 -3.67
C VAL A 114 27.66 -6.52 -3.87
N ILE A 115 27.22 -6.66 -5.12
CA ILE A 115 25.93 -7.26 -5.50
C ILE A 115 26.16 -8.32 -6.56
N PHE A 116 25.53 -9.47 -6.35
CA PHE A 116 25.48 -10.57 -7.30
C PHE A 116 24.05 -10.82 -7.74
N ARG A 117 23.85 -10.90 -9.05
CA ARG A 117 22.57 -11.23 -9.69
C ARG A 117 22.67 -12.63 -10.24
N LEU A 118 21.79 -13.50 -9.77
CA LEU A 118 21.70 -14.87 -10.18
C LEU A 118 20.60 -14.97 -11.26
N GLU A 119 21.05 -15.09 -12.50
CA GLU A 119 20.25 -15.07 -13.74
C GLU A 119 20.47 -16.37 -14.53
N GLU A 120 19.65 -16.61 -15.55
CA GLU A 120 19.83 -17.79 -16.40
C GLU A 120 21.23 -17.80 -17.05
N GLY A 121 21.86 -18.98 -17.09
CA GLY A 121 23.21 -19.14 -17.65
C GLY A 121 24.36 -18.59 -16.78
N CYS A 122 24.08 -18.11 -15.56
CA CYS A 122 25.12 -17.62 -14.66
C CYS A 122 26.02 -18.76 -14.14
N ASN A 123 27.29 -18.76 -14.57
CA ASN A 123 28.32 -19.71 -14.12
C ASN A 123 29.34 -19.07 -13.16
N LEU A 124 29.09 -17.85 -12.71
CA LEU A 124 29.99 -17.10 -11.85
C LEU A 124 29.84 -17.52 -10.38
N LYS A 125 30.96 -17.48 -9.66
CA LYS A 125 30.99 -17.53 -8.20
C LYS A 125 31.24 -16.12 -7.69
N SER A 126 30.50 -15.71 -6.67
CA SER A 126 30.66 -14.38 -6.08
C SER A 126 30.67 -14.45 -4.55
N THR A 127 31.46 -13.55 -3.96
CA THR A 127 31.49 -13.31 -2.51
C THR A 127 30.64 -12.10 -2.10
N ALA A 128 29.77 -11.67 -3.01
CA ALA A 128 28.93 -10.50 -2.81
C ALA A 128 28.05 -10.61 -1.57
N ARG A 129 27.85 -9.44 -0.96
CA ARG A 129 27.03 -9.31 0.26
C ARG A 129 25.54 -9.26 -0.04
N HIS A 130 25.16 -8.97 -1.28
CA HIS A 130 23.78 -8.79 -1.68
C HIS A 130 23.46 -9.69 -2.88
N LEU A 131 22.49 -10.58 -2.72
CA LEU A 131 22.03 -11.49 -3.77
C LEU A 131 20.65 -11.08 -4.26
N ALA A 132 20.50 -10.99 -5.58
CA ALA A 132 19.22 -10.92 -6.25
C ALA A 132 19.06 -12.14 -7.14
N ILE A 133 17.98 -12.89 -6.96
CA ILE A 133 17.63 -14.02 -7.82
C ILE A 133 16.58 -13.53 -8.81
N SER A 134 16.91 -13.64 -10.09
CA SER A 134 16.03 -13.22 -11.18
C SER A 134 14.92 -14.24 -11.45
N SER A 135 13.86 -13.80 -12.11
CA SER A 135 12.68 -14.62 -12.41
C SER A 135 12.93 -15.73 -13.43
N ASP A 136 13.97 -15.60 -14.23
CA ASP A 136 14.42 -16.54 -15.26
C ASP A 136 15.41 -17.58 -14.73
N TRP A 137 15.94 -17.43 -13.50
CA TRP A 137 16.84 -18.43 -12.95
C TRP A 137 16.12 -19.77 -12.72
N ARG A 138 16.73 -20.87 -13.18
CA ARG A 138 16.19 -22.26 -13.14
C ARG A 138 17.13 -23.26 -12.48
N GLY A 139 18.14 -22.79 -11.75
CA GLY A 139 19.15 -23.67 -11.16
C GLY A 139 18.64 -24.48 -9.96
N ASP A 140 19.41 -25.51 -9.60
CA ASP A 140 19.13 -26.35 -8.44
C ASP A 140 19.87 -25.87 -7.17
N GLN A 141 19.65 -26.59 -6.06
CA GLN A 141 20.30 -26.28 -4.79
C GLN A 141 21.84 -26.34 -4.86
N GLY A 142 22.40 -27.30 -5.62
CA GLY A 142 23.84 -27.44 -5.76
C GLY A 142 24.45 -26.24 -6.48
N GLN A 143 23.83 -25.81 -7.57
CA GLN A 143 24.21 -24.60 -8.29
C GLN A 143 24.12 -23.37 -7.38
N PHE A 144 22.99 -23.18 -6.69
CA PHE A 144 22.80 -22.07 -5.75
C PHE A 144 23.88 -21.99 -4.66
N GLU A 145 24.16 -23.11 -3.99
CA GLU A 145 25.16 -23.17 -2.91
C GLU A 145 26.60 -23.06 -3.42
N SER A 146 26.86 -23.42 -4.68
CA SER A 146 28.19 -23.33 -5.29
C SER A 146 28.54 -21.95 -5.84
N SER A 147 27.53 -21.17 -6.25
CA SER A 147 27.68 -19.84 -6.83
C SER A 147 27.79 -18.72 -5.78
N VAL A 148 27.30 -18.94 -4.55
CA VAL A 148 27.17 -17.87 -3.55
C VAL A 148 27.80 -18.24 -2.20
N ASP A 149 28.62 -17.34 -1.65
CA ASP A 149 29.12 -17.44 -0.27
C ASP A 149 28.04 -17.07 0.77
N LEU A 150 27.15 -18.02 1.06
CA LEU A 150 25.98 -17.83 1.94
C LEU A 150 26.29 -17.22 3.33
N PRO A 151 27.37 -17.60 4.05
CA PRO A 151 27.74 -17.00 5.33
C PRO A 151 27.95 -15.49 5.33
N GLN A 152 28.46 -14.90 4.24
CA GLN A 152 28.73 -13.46 4.13
C GLN A 152 27.50 -12.66 3.67
N LEU A 153 26.46 -13.36 3.19
CA LEU A 153 25.29 -12.74 2.62
C LEU A 153 24.53 -11.89 3.67
N ARG A 154 24.30 -10.64 3.31
CA ARG A 154 23.55 -9.65 4.09
C ARG A 154 22.16 -9.40 3.55
N SER A 155 21.93 -9.58 2.24
CA SER A 155 20.58 -9.49 1.68
C SER A 155 20.28 -10.53 0.64
N LEU A 156 19.04 -10.98 0.62
CA LEU A 156 18.47 -11.84 -0.40
C LEU A 156 17.17 -11.23 -0.93
N THR A 157 17.05 -11.09 -2.25
CA THR A 157 15.82 -10.69 -2.95
C THR A 157 15.50 -11.69 -4.05
N VAL A 158 14.22 -12.05 -4.21
CA VAL A 158 13.78 -13.01 -5.22
C VAL A 158 12.67 -12.38 -6.07
N PHE A 159 12.86 -12.35 -7.40
CA PHE A 159 11.90 -11.80 -8.35
C PHE A 159 11.08 -12.85 -9.10
N GLY A 160 11.16 -14.13 -8.71
CA GLY A 160 10.49 -15.24 -9.38
C GLY A 160 9.82 -16.23 -8.43
N GLU A 161 9.93 -17.52 -8.76
CA GLU A 161 9.42 -18.60 -7.93
C GLU A 161 10.33 -18.87 -6.74
N PHE A 162 9.73 -19.12 -5.59
CA PHE A 162 10.44 -19.51 -4.40
C PHE A 162 10.91 -20.97 -4.49
N GLN A 163 12.15 -21.19 -4.08
CA GLN A 163 12.69 -22.52 -3.82
C GLN A 163 13.04 -22.65 -2.34
N SER A 164 12.73 -23.79 -1.73
CA SER A 164 12.92 -24.03 -0.29
C SER A 164 14.36 -23.82 0.16
N PHE A 165 15.34 -24.12 -0.70
CA PHE A 165 16.76 -23.96 -0.44
C PHE A 165 17.26 -22.51 -0.47
N PHE A 166 16.44 -21.54 -0.91
CA PHE A 166 16.78 -20.12 -0.83
C PHE A 166 16.92 -19.63 0.61
N ILE A 167 16.25 -20.26 1.56
CA ILE A 167 16.46 -19.99 2.98
C ILE A 167 17.38 -21.06 3.54
N SER A 168 18.63 -20.67 3.83
CA SER A 168 19.62 -21.60 4.38
C SER A 168 20.09 -21.16 5.76
N LYS A 169 20.27 -22.14 6.66
CA LYS A 169 20.92 -21.94 7.97
C LYS A 169 22.36 -21.41 7.88
N LYS A 170 22.99 -21.51 6.69
CA LYS A 170 24.33 -20.97 6.43
C LYS A 170 24.34 -19.43 6.39
N MET A 171 23.21 -18.77 6.14
CA MET A 171 23.06 -17.31 6.01
C MET A 171 23.10 -16.57 7.36
N ARG A 172 24.24 -16.64 8.04
CA ARG A 172 24.39 -16.14 9.42
C ARG A 172 24.38 -14.61 9.52
N MET A 173 24.72 -13.88 8.46
CA MET A 173 24.82 -12.42 8.47
C MET A 173 23.63 -11.70 7.82
N LEU A 174 22.58 -12.45 7.44
CA LEU A 174 21.45 -11.90 6.67
C LEU A 174 20.67 -10.86 7.48
N ARG A 175 20.50 -9.67 6.90
CA ARG A 175 19.77 -8.51 7.45
C ARG A 175 18.48 -8.23 6.69
N VAL A 176 18.45 -8.47 5.38
CA VAL A 176 17.29 -8.17 4.52
C VAL A 176 16.88 -9.43 3.76
N LEU A 177 15.64 -9.86 3.96
CA LEU A 177 15.00 -10.93 3.20
C LEU A 177 13.74 -10.37 2.54
N ASP A 178 13.72 -10.36 1.21
CA ASP A 178 12.68 -9.70 0.44
C ASP A 178 12.11 -10.63 -0.63
N PHE A 179 10.92 -11.15 -0.35
CA PHE A 179 10.13 -12.01 -1.22
C PHE A 179 8.90 -11.27 -1.78
N GLU A 180 8.96 -9.94 -1.93
CA GLU A 180 7.81 -9.20 -2.46
C GLU A 180 7.39 -9.71 -3.86
N ASN A 181 6.13 -10.17 -3.97
CA ASN A 181 5.51 -10.81 -5.12
C ASN A 181 6.17 -12.13 -5.57
N THR A 182 6.91 -12.81 -4.69
CA THR A 182 7.42 -14.16 -4.94
C THR A 182 6.28 -15.18 -4.82
N ASN A 183 6.19 -16.10 -5.78
CA ASN A 183 5.18 -17.16 -5.82
C ASN A 183 5.74 -18.48 -5.26
N GLY A 184 4.88 -19.42 -4.87
CA GLY A 184 5.31 -20.78 -4.53
C GLY A 184 5.92 -20.94 -3.14
N ILE A 185 5.78 -19.94 -2.27
CA ILE A 185 6.16 -20.08 -0.85
C ILE A 185 5.10 -20.96 -0.17
N GLY A 186 5.35 -22.27 -0.18
CA GLY A 186 4.50 -23.25 0.50
C GLY A 186 4.53 -23.10 2.02
N TYR A 187 3.69 -23.89 2.69
CA TYR A 187 3.48 -23.84 4.15
C TYR A 187 4.78 -23.92 4.97
N HIS A 188 5.70 -24.80 4.57
CA HIS A 188 7.00 -25.03 5.21
C HIS A 188 8.12 -24.12 4.70
N GLY A 189 7.83 -23.23 3.74
CA GLY A 189 8.86 -22.39 3.11
C GLY A 189 9.56 -21.44 4.07
N LEU A 190 8.95 -21.14 5.23
CA LEU A 190 9.50 -20.22 6.23
C LEU A 190 9.98 -20.91 7.52
N ASP A 191 9.98 -22.24 7.61
CA ASP A 191 10.30 -22.96 8.85
C ASP A 191 11.68 -22.57 9.42
N ASP A 192 12.64 -22.37 8.51
CA ASP A 192 14.02 -22.04 8.81
C ASP A 192 14.27 -20.55 9.08
N ILE A 193 13.25 -19.69 8.94
CA ILE A 193 13.43 -18.24 9.07
C ILE A 193 13.96 -17.84 10.45
N GLY A 194 13.54 -18.55 11.50
CA GLY A 194 13.99 -18.29 12.88
C GLY A 194 15.48 -18.56 13.13
N LYS A 195 16.21 -19.13 12.15
CA LYS A 195 17.68 -19.32 12.20
C LYS A 195 18.44 -18.06 11.78
N LEU A 196 17.79 -17.10 11.11
CA LEU A 196 18.38 -15.87 10.57
C LEU A 196 18.45 -14.76 11.64
N LEU A 197 19.23 -14.96 12.70
CA LEU A 197 19.19 -14.13 13.92
C LEU A 197 19.51 -12.64 13.74
N HIS A 198 20.19 -12.28 12.66
CA HIS A 198 20.55 -10.89 12.32
C HIS A 198 19.53 -10.18 11.43
N LEU A 199 18.43 -10.85 11.07
CA LEU A 199 17.42 -10.31 10.18
C LEU A 199 16.77 -9.06 10.78
N ARG A 200 16.71 -7.99 9.97
CA ARG A 200 16.16 -6.67 10.31
C ARG A 200 14.95 -6.31 9.43
N TYR A 201 14.89 -6.83 8.22
CA TYR A 201 13.80 -6.60 7.28
C TYR A 201 13.29 -7.92 6.71
N LEU A 202 11.99 -8.16 6.82
CA LEU A 202 11.29 -9.27 6.18
C LEU A 202 10.11 -8.73 5.39
N SER A 203 10.09 -8.99 4.08
CA SER A 203 8.94 -8.73 3.21
C SER A 203 8.46 -10.03 2.59
N LEU A 204 7.18 -10.34 2.83
CA LEU A 204 6.39 -11.40 2.20
C LEU A 204 5.24 -10.79 1.40
N ARG A 205 5.36 -9.51 1.06
CA ARG A 205 4.27 -8.75 0.48
C ARG A 205 3.84 -9.37 -0.85
N GLY A 206 2.55 -9.58 -1.06
CA GLY A 206 2.05 -10.16 -2.30
C GLY A 206 2.23 -11.68 -2.42
N CYS A 207 2.84 -12.35 -1.43
CA CYS A 207 2.93 -13.80 -1.37
C CYS A 207 1.58 -14.38 -0.95
N ARG A 208 0.75 -14.70 -1.94
CA ARG A 208 -0.63 -15.16 -1.73
C ARG A 208 -0.73 -16.62 -1.26
N ASP A 209 0.34 -17.40 -1.33
CA ASP A 209 0.31 -18.81 -0.90
C ASP A 209 0.53 -18.96 0.62
N ILE A 210 0.89 -17.87 1.33
CA ILE A 210 1.19 -17.88 2.76
C ILE A 210 -0.04 -17.50 3.58
N ILE A 211 -0.41 -18.38 4.51
CA ILE A 211 -1.58 -18.22 5.39
C ILE A 211 -1.17 -18.00 6.86
N LEU A 212 0.00 -18.51 7.27
CA LEU A 212 0.48 -18.42 8.65
C LEU A 212 1.96 -18.03 8.67
N LEU A 213 2.35 -17.31 9.71
CA LEU A 213 3.76 -17.06 10.03
C LEU A 213 4.21 -18.09 11.08
N PRO A 214 5.43 -18.65 10.95
CA PRO A 214 5.93 -19.63 11.91
C PRO A 214 6.23 -18.97 13.26
N ASP A 215 6.01 -19.70 14.36
CA ASP A 215 6.35 -19.24 15.71
C ASP A 215 7.85 -18.97 15.89
N SER A 216 8.69 -19.58 15.03
CA SER A 216 10.13 -19.34 14.97
C SER A 216 10.49 -17.87 14.66
N LEU A 217 9.56 -17.09 14.09
CA LEU A 217 9.70 -15.65 13.86
C LEU A 217 10.05 -14.89 15.14
N GLY A 218 9.54 -15.32 16.30
CA GLY A 218 9.85 -14.70 17.59
C GLY A 218 11.32 -14.82 18.05
N LYS A 219 12.16 -15.58 17.34
CA LYS A 219 13.62 -15.65 17.56
C LYS A 219 14.35 -14.45 16.95
N LEU A 220 13.74 -13.74 16.00
CA LEU A 220 14.35 -12.66 15.22
C LEU A 220 14.44 -11.33 15.98
N ARG A 221 15.16 -11.30 17.10
CA ARG A 221 15.21 -10.14 18.02
C ARG A 221 15.72 -8.83 17.40
N GLN A 222 16.35 -8.88 16.22
CA GLN A 222 16.81 -7.71 15.48
C GLN A 222 15.81 -7.18 14.44
N LEU A 223 14.67 -7.85 14.25
CA LEU A 223 13.69 -7.49 13.23
C LEU A 223 13.11 -6.10 13.50
N LEU A 224 13.24 -5.20 12.52
CA LEU A 224 12.73 -3.82 12.54
C LEU A 224 11.44 -3.68 11.73
N THR A 225 11.38 -4.35 10.57
CA THR A 225 10.27 -4.29 9.63
C THR A 225 9.75 -5.68 9.27
N LEU A 226 8.44 -5.87 9.40
CA LEU A 226 7.69 -7.01 8.88
C LEU A 226 6.62 -6.49 7.90
N ASP A 227 6.72 -6.88 6.64
CA ASP A 227 5.76 -6.54 5.60
C ASP A 227 5.06 -7.80 5.07
N ILE A 228 3.80 -7.97 5.45
CA ILE A 228 2.93 -9.08 5.07
C ILE A 228 1.67 -8.57 4.34
N ARG A 229 1.76 -7.39 3.72
CA ARG A 229 0.65 -6.84 2.94
C ARG A 229 0.32 -7.72 1.76
N ASP A 230 -0.93 -7.70 1.31
CA ASP A 230 -1.34 -8.44 0.11
C ASP A 230 -1.11 -9.97 0.23
N THR A 231 -1.16 -10.52 1.46
CA THR A 231 -1.09 -11.96 1.78
C THR A 231 -2.40 -12.46 2.38
N TYR A 232 -2.56 -13.77 2.57
CA TYR A 232 -3.70 -14.34 3.30
C TYR A 232 -3.40 -14.61 4.79
N ILE A 233 -2.35 -14.00 5.34
CA ILE A 233 -2.06 -14.10 6.77
C ILE A 233 -3.17 -13.43 7.57
N THR A 234 -3.85 -14.19 8.44
CA THR A 234 -4.97 -13.69 9.25
C THR A 234 -4.62 -13.42 10.70
N THR A 235 -3.55 -14.01 11.22
CA THR A 235 -3.16 -13.93 12.63
C THR A 235 -1.65 -13.79 12.77
N LEU A 236 -1.21 -12.85 13.61
CA LEU A 236 0.21 -12.74 13.97
C LEU A 236 0.56 -13.79 15.05
N PRO A 237 1.74 -14.44 14.95
CA PRO A 237 2.12 -15.48 15.88
C PRO A 237 2.29 -14.90 17.28
N LYS A 238 1.91 -15.65 18.32
CA LYS A 238 2.00 -15.18 19.72
C LYS A 238 3.43 -14.79 20.09
N THR A 239 4.42 -15.38 19.44
CA THR A 239 5.84 -15.12 19.66
C THR A 239 6.31 -13.75 19.15
N ILE A 240 5.53 -13.03 18.33
CA ILE A 240 5.88 -11.71 17.79
C ILE A 240 6.16 -10.67 18.89
N VAL A 241 5.54 -10.83 20.07
CA VAL A 241 5.74 -9.96 21.24
C VAL A 241 7.16 -10.03 21.80
N LYS A 242 7.95 -11.03 21.41
CA LYS A 242 9.38 -11.16 21.76
C LYS A 242 10.26 -10.21 20.94
N LEU A 243 9.75 -9.63 19.85
CA LEU A 243 10.49 -8.79 18.91
C LEU A 243 10.55 -7.33 19.38
N GLN A 244 11.33 -7.07 20.43
CA GLN A 244 11.37 -5.76 21.10
C GLN A 244 11.87 -4.60 20.21
N LYS A 245 12.63 -4.89 19.15
CA LYS A 245 13.11 -3.89 18.18
C LYS A 245 12.16 -3.64 17.00
N LEU A 246 11.03 -4.37 16.92
CA LEU A 246 10.09 -4.26 15.81
C LEU A 246 9.40 -2.90 15.82
N GLN A 247 9.55 -2.15 14.74
CA GLN A 247 9.01 -0.80 14.59
C GLN A 247 7.86 -0.74 13.59
N PHE A 248 7.91 -1.56 12.54
CA PHE A 248 6.95 -1.51 11.43
C PHE A 248 6.32 -2.88 11.21
N VAL A 249 5.01 -2.97 11.42
CA VAL A 249 4.18 -4.09 10.98
C VAL A 249 3.22 -3.59 9.90
N HIS A 250 3.41 -4.09 8.70
CA HIS A 250 2.55 -3.80 7.56
C HIS A 250 1.76 -5.05 7.21
N ALA A 251 0.45 -4.96 7.38
CA ALA A 251 -0.48 -6.04 7.08
C ALA A 251 -1.68 -5.46 6.32
N GLY A 252 -2.51 -6.36 5.81
CA GLY A 252 -3.71 -6.04 5.04
C GLY A 252 -3.41 -5.74 3.57
N ASN A 253 -4.46 -5.47 2.80
CA ASN A 253 -4.36 -5.35 1.35
C ASN A 253 -4.17 -3.90 0.90
N LYS A 254 -3.53 -3.74 -0.26
CA LYS A 254 -3.33 -2.50 -1.00
C LYS A 254 -4.64 -1.87 -1.48
N SER A 255 -5.74 -2.60 -1.46
CA SER A 255 -7.08 -2.12 -1.84
C SER A 255 -7.62 -0.99 -0.96
N GLU A 256 -6.88 -0.51 0.04
CA GLU A 256 -7.12 0.81 0.63
C GLU A 256 -7.04 1.97 -0.40
N ASP A 257 -6.57 1.72 -1.63
CA ASP A 257 -6.48 2.69 -2.74
C ASP A 257 -7.27 2.33 -4.02
N VAL A 258 -7.69 1.08 -4.27
CA VAL A 258 -8.58 0.67 -5.38
C VAL A 258 -9.20 -0.69 -5.01
N ASP A 259 -10.51 -0.76 -4.83
CA ASP A 259 -11.32 -1.97 -4.83
C ASP A 259 -11.75 -2.26 -6.27
N VAL A 260 -11.00 -3.13 -6.96
CA VAL A 260 -11.52 -3.80 -8.17
C VAL A 260 -12.23 -5.08 -7.74
N GLU A 261 -13.49 -5.23 -8.15
CA GLU A 261 -14.22 -6.49 -8.13
C GLU A 261 -13.35 -7.63 -8.69
N THR A 262 -13.04 -8.62 -7.86
CA THR A 262 -12.35 -9.84 -8.32
C THR A 262 -13.27 -11.04 -8.14
N SER A 263 -14.26 -11.14 -9.02
CA SER A 263 -15.09 -12.33 -9.21
C SER A 263 -14.30 -13.53 -9.80
N LEU A 264 -13.01 -13.38 -10.13
CA LEU A 264 -12.21 -14.46 -10.74
C LEU A 264 -11.09 -15.05 -9.86
N LEU A 265 -10.71 -14.42 -8.73
CA LEU A 265 -9.65 -14.96 -7.84
C LEU A 265 -10.15 -15.96 -6.79
N SER A 266 -11.47 -16.22 -6.74
CA SER A 266 -12.05 -17.08 -5.72
C SER A 266 -11.85 -18.59 -5.98
N ARG A 267 -11.44 -19.05 -7.18
CA ARG A 267 -11.29 -20.50 -7.45
C ARG A 267 -10.02 -21.11 -6.84
N ARG A 268 -8.85 -20.47 -6.99
CA ARG A 268 -7.59 -20.96 -6.39
C ARG A 268 -7.56 -20.87 -4.86
N GLY A 269 -8.08 -19.76 -4.29
CA GLY A 269 -8.19 -19.58 -2.83
C GLY A 269 -9.15 -20.58 -2.16
N ARG A 270 -10.26 -20.95 -2.83
CA ARG A 270 -11.17 -22.00 -2.35
C ARG A 270 -10.52 -23.38 -2.33
N HIS A 271 -9.69 -23.71 -3.33
CA HIS A 271 -8.96 -24.98 -3.34
C HIS A 271 -7.93 -25.09 -2.21
N ILE A 272 -7.14 -24.04 -1.95
CA ILE A 272 -6.14 -24.03 -0.86
C ILE A 272 -6.82 -24.10 0.53
N LEU A 273 -7.99 -23.45 0.70
CA LEU A 273 -8.75 -23.50 1.95
C LEU A 273 -9.45 -24.84 2.18
N LEU A 274 -9.91 -25.51 1.11
CA LEU A 274 -10.38 -26.90 1.20
C LEU A 274 -9.24 -27.85 1.59
N VAL A 275 -8.01 -27.61 1.11
CA VAL A 275 -6.86 -28.42 1.54
C VAL A 275 -6.52 -28.15 3.01
N SER A 276 -6.68 -26.92 3.52
CA SER A 276 -6.52 -26.59 4.94
C SER A 276 -7.57 -27.25 5.85
N SER A 277 -8.83 -27.35 5.43
CA SER A 277 -9.86 -28.05 6.20
C SER A 277 -9.67 -29.57 6.17
N VAL A 278 -9.19 -30.11 5.04
CA VAL A 278 -8.83 -31.54 4.89
C VAL A 278 -7.57 -31.90 5.67
N LEU A 279 -6.55 -31.03 5.72
CA LEU A 279 -5.35 -31.22 6.53
C LEU A 279 -5.63 -31.08 8.04
N CYS A 280 -6.59 -30.23 8.44
CA CYS A 280 -7.00 -30.16 9.84
C CYS A 280 -7.82 -31.39 10.26
N ALA A 281 -8.56 -32.03 9.35
CA ALA A 281 -9.10 -33.36 9.57
C ALA A 281 -7.99 -34.42 9.71
N ALA A 282 -6.95 -34.36 8.86
CA ALA A 282 -5.80 -35.27 8.95
C ALA A 282 -4.96 -35.12 10.24
N CYS A 283 -4.92 -33.92 10.85
CA CYS A 283 -4.31 -33.69 12.16
C CYS A 283 -5.11 -34.32 13.33
N CYS A 284 -6.41 -34.55 13.17
CA CYS A 284 -7.30 -35.06 14.22
C CYS A 284 -7.64 -36.56 14.06
N VAL A 285 -7.51 -37.13 12.86
CA VAL A 285 -7.76 -38.56 12.59
C VAL A 285 -6.83 -39.55 13.34
N PRO A 286 -5.57 -39.23 13.73
CA PRO A 286 -4.74 -40.20 14.47
C PRO A 286 -5.27 -40.54 15.86
N THR A 287 -6.18 -39.72 16.43
CA THR A 287 -6.79 -40.03 17.74
C THR A 287 -7.79 -41.20 17.69
N TYR A 288 -8.25 -41.62 16.50
CA TYR A 288 -9.17 -42.75 16.36
C TYR A 288 -8.47 -44.07 15.95
N MET A 289 -7.18 -44.03 15.60
CA MET A 289 -6.45 -45.19 15.04
C MET A 289 -5.11 -45.51 15.73
N GLY A 290 -4.76 -44.88 16.86
CA GLY A 290 -3.70 -45.36 17.74
C GLY A 290 -2.29 -45.43 17.12
N ILE A 291 -1.88 -44.38 16.41
CA ILE A 291 -0.50 -44.24 15.89
C ILE A 291 0.20 -43.12 16.66
N ASP A 292 1.18 -43.47 17.49
CA ASP A 292 2.02 -42.51 18.21
C ASP A 292 2.98 -41.81 17.24
N GLY A 293 2.99 -40.47 17.25
CA GLY A 293 3.99 -39.70 16.49
C GLY A 293 3.69 -38.24 16.16
N PHE A 294 2.47 -37.73 16.34
CA PHE A 294 2.14 -36.33 16.03
C PHE A 294 1.90 -35.50 17.30
N ASN A 295 2.93 -34.79 17.76
CA ASN A 295 2.82 -33.86 18.87
C ASN A 295 2.00 -32.62 18.48
N ARG A 296 0.79 -32.53 19.04
CA ARG A 296 0.00 -31.34 19.41
C ARG A 296 0.18 -30.09 18.54
N CYS A 297 -0.67 -29.94 17.53
CA CYS A 297 -0.95 -28.64 16.93
C CYS A 297 -1.98 -27.87 17.76
N ASP A 298 -1.51 -27.00 18.67
CA ASP A 298 -2.35 -26.00 19.37
C ASP A 298 -2.98 -24.96 18.42
N ALA A 299 -2.72 -25.06 17.11
CA ALA A 299 -3.19 -24.17 16.05
C ALA A 299 -4.43 -24.67 15.28
N CYS A 300 -4.82 -25.95 15.38
CA CYS A 300 -5.95 -26.51 14.60
C CYS A 300 -7.34 -26.28 15.23
N CYS A 301 -7.40 -25.78 16.47
CA CYS A 301 -8.66 -25.56 17.20
C CYS A 301 -9.18 -24.11 17.17
N THR A 302 -8.97 -23.36 16.09
CA THR A 302 -9.80 -22.17 15.85
C THR A 302 -11.11 -22.62 15.17
N PRO A 303 -12.30 -22.31 15.72
CA PRO A 303 -13.57 -22.80 15.18
C PRO A 303 -13.71 -22.52 13.68
N VAL A 304 -14.06 -23.56 12.92
CA VAL A 304 -14.31 -23.58 11.47
C VAL A 304 -15.33 -22.51 11.03
N GLU A 305 -16.15 -22.01 11.96
CA GLU A 305 -17.12 -20.93 11.74
C GLU A 305 -16.50 -19.55 11.44
N ASN A 306 -15.20 -19.33 11.70
CA ASN A 306 -14.52 -18.07 11.35
C ASN A 306 -14.03 -18.02 9.89
N PHE A 307 -14.08 -19.13 9.14
CA PHE A 307 -13.49 -19.23 7.80
C PHE A 307 -14.42 -18.79 6.68
N THR A 308 -15.74 -18.92 6.84
CA THR A 308 -16.73 -18.52 5.81
C THR A 308 -17.04 -17.03 5.85
N GLU A 309 -17.01 -16.39 7.03
CA GLU A 309 -17.12 -14.92 7.20
C GLU A 309 -15.84 -14.15 6.78
N GLY A 310 -14.72 -14.87 6.60
CA GLY A 310 -13.41 -14.31 6.25
C GLY A 310 -13.18 -14.07 4.76
N LEU A 311 -14.04 -14.63 3.89
CA LEU A 311 -13.75 -14.76 2.47
C LEU A 311 -14.08 -13.56 1.59
N ILE A 312 -14.77 -12.53 2.12
CA ILE A 312 -15.26 -11.44 1.25
C ILE A 312 -14.85 -10.03 1.70
N GLN A 313 -14.63 -9.71 2.98
CA GLN A 313 -14.47 -8.28 3.36
C GLN A 313 -13.53 -7.94 4.53
N ASN A 314 -12.84 -8.90 5.16
CA ASN A 314 -12.04 -8.61 6.38
C ASN A 314 -10.52 -8.68 6.16
N LYS A 315 -9.94 -7.56 5.70
CA LYS A 315 -8.54 -7.42 5.19
C LYS A 315 -7.48 -7.10 6.27
N GLY A 316 -7.64 -7.54 7.53
CA GLY A 316 -6.69 -7.22 8.63
C GLY A 316 -6.21 -8.46 9.41
N VAL A 317 -5.19 -8.28 10.26
CA VAL A 317 -4.59 -9.35 11.07
C VAL A 317 -5.02 -9.29 12.53
N LEU A 318 -5.28 -10.46 13.13
CA LEU A 318 -5.47 -10.60 14.57
C LEU A 318 -4.13 -10.42 15.28
N VAL A 319 -4.14 -9.61 16.34
CA VAL A 319 -2.97 -9.31 17.17
C VAL A 319 -2.98 -10.17 18.44
N PRO A 320 -1.84 -10.75 18.86
CA PRO A 320 -1.78 -11.55 20.08
C PRO A 320 -1.76 -10.67 21.33
N ARG A 321 -2.04 -11.30 22.49
CA ARG A 321 -1.88 -10.64 23.79
C ARG A 321 -0.41 -10.27 24.03
N GLY A 322 -0.16 -9.06 24.54
CA GLY A 322 1.17 -8.55 24.86
C GLY A 322 1.74 -7.54 23.86
N ILE A 323 1.04 -7.22 22.76
CA ILE A 323 1.46 -6.16 21.82
C ILE A 323 1.65 -4.82 22.54
N ARG A 324 0.83 -4.53 23.55
CA ARG A 324 0.98 -3.32 24.41
C ARG A 324 2.37 -3.16 25.05
N LYS A 325 3.14 -4.24 25.19
CA LYS A 325 4.49 -4.22 25.76
C LYS A 325 5.56 -3.78 24.75
N MET A 326 5.25 -3.74 23.45
CA MET A 326 6.18 -3.39 22.38
C MET A 326 6.31 -1.88 22.24
N ARG A 327 7.06 -1.25 23.15
CA ARG A 327 7.19 0.23 23.23
C ARG A 327 7.82 0.87 21.99
N GLY A 328 8.64 0.12 21.24
CA GLY A 328 9.29 0.57 20.01
C GLY A 328 8.40 0.53 18.76
N LEU A 329 7.17 0.01 18.84
CA LEU A 329 6.30 -0.14 17.68
C LEU A 329 5.76 1.23 17.22
N LEU A 330 6.08 1.61 15.97
CA LEU A 330 5.73 2.90 15.37
C LEU A 330 4.58 2.79 14.37
N THR A 331 4.43 1.65 13.69
CA THR A 331 3.37 1.45 12.68
C THR A 331 2.75 0.06 12.79
N LEU A 332 1.41 0.03 12.80
CA LEU A 332 0.59 -1.17 12.76
C LEU A 332 -0.61 -0.92 11.82
N ARG A 333 -0.54 -1.34 10.55
CA ARG A 333 -1.45 -0.83 9.51
C ARG A 333 -2.83 -1.47 9.40
N ALA A 334 -3.04 -2.71 9.85
CA ALA A 334 -4.33 -3.37 9.67
C ALA A 334 -4.58 -4.40 10.78
N VAL A 335 -5.07 -3.92 11.93
CA VAL A 335 -5.50 -4.77 13.05
C VAL A 335 -6.95 -5.15 12.88
N LYS A 336 -7.24 -6.45 12.79
CA LYS A 336 -8.61 -6.95 12.80
C LYS A 336 -9.13 -7.00 14.23
N VAL A 337 -10.25 -6.33 14.49
CA VAL A 337 -11.00 -6.51 15.74
C VAL A 337 -11.82 -7.80 15.59
N GLY A 338 -11.39 -8.87 16.28
CA GLY A 338 -12.08 -10.15 16.30
C GLY A 338 -13.39 -10.10 17.10
N ARG A 339 -13.96 -11.27 17.44
CA ARG A 339 -15.08 -11.37 18.39
C ARG A 339 -14.60 -10.89 19.77
N GLY A 340 -15.13 -9.74 20.22
CA GLY A 340 -14.74 -9.07 21.46
C GLY A 340 -13.70 -7.94 21.28
N ASN A 341 -13.43 -7.21 22.37
CA ASN A 341 -12.61 -5.98 22.34
C ASN A 341 -11.13 -6.23 22.70
N ALA A 342 -10.65 -7.48 22.68
CA ALA A 342 -9.31 -7.83 23.15
C ALA A 342 -8.19 -7.12 22.34
N ALA A 343 -8.31 -7.08 21.01
CA ALA A 343 -7.36 -6.36 20.15
C ALA A 343 -7.30 -4.87 20.48
N LEU A 344 -8.45 -4.26 20.80
CA LEU A 344 -8.56 -2.85 21.19
C LEU A 344 -7.87 -2.58 22.54
N GLN A 345 -7.97 -3.52 23.50
CA GLN A 345 -7.25 -3.42 24.77
C GLN A 345 -5.73 -3.55 24.60
N GLU A 346 -5.27 -4.33 23.62
CA GLU A 346 -3.84 -4.47 23.33
C GLU A 346 -3.23 -3.24 22.64
N ILE A 347 -4.00 -2.49 21.87
CA ILE A 347 -3.52 -1.24 21.23
C ILE A 347 -3.73 0.01 22.09
N ARG A 348 -4.60 -0.04 23.11
CA ARG A 348 -4.95 1.10 23.98
C ARG A 348 -3.78 1.70 24.77
N CYS A 349 -2.67 0.96 24.95
CA CYS A 349 -1.54 1.46 25.75
C CYS A 349 -0.68 2.48 24.98
N PRO A 350 0.02 3.39 25.69
CA PRO A 350 0.85 4.45 25.11
C PRO A 350 2.12 3.87 24.49
N THR A 351 1.93 3.30 23.31
CA THR A 351 2.98 2.92 22.37
C THR A 351 3.47 4.19 21.68
N GLY A 352 4.69 4.18 21.15
CA GLY A 352 5.18 5.23 20.25
C GLY A 352 4.47 5.24 18.90
N LEU A 353 3.24 4.72 18.82
CA LEU A 353 2.54 4.43 17.58
C LEU A 353 2.15 5.73 16.89
N ARG A 354 2.67 5.89 15.67
CA ARG A 354 2.39 7.03 14.79
C ARG A 354 1.39 6.67 13.72
N LYS A 355 1.26 5.40 13.35
CA LYS A 355 0.35 4.94 12.29
C LYS A 355 -0.40 3.69 12.71
N LEU A 356 -1.71 3.80 12.74
CA LEU A 356 -2.62 2.72 13.10
C LEU A 356 -3.64 2.53 11.97
N GLY A 357 -3.92 1.28 11.61
CA GLY A 357 -5.15 0.98 10.89
C GLY A 357 -5.89 -0.18 11.56
N VAL A 358 -7.21 -0.06 11.61
CA VAL A 358 -8.10 -0.99 12.30
C VAL A 358 -9.23 -1.39 11.37
N THR A 359 -9.50 -2.68 11.29
CA THR A 359 -10.58 -3.27 10.50
C THR A 359 -11.56 -4.01 11.39
N GLY A 360 -12.82 -4.14 10.96
CA GLY A 360 -13.85 -4.81 11.74
C GLY A 360 -14.55 -3.90 12.76
N ILE A 361 -14.50 -2.58 12.58
CA ILE A 361 -15.22 -1.64 13.46
C ILE A 361 -16.72 -1.66 13.15
N ASN A 362 -17.54 -1.66 14.20
CA ASN A 362 -18.99 -1.63 14.13
C ASN A 362 -19.56 -1.00 15.42
N LYS A 363 -20.89 -0.84 15.47
CA LYS A 363 -21.58 -0.22 16.62
C LYS A 363 -21.29 -0.91 17.97
N ARG A 364 -21.04 -2.22 18.01
CA ARG A 364 -20.82 -2.97 19.25
C ARG A 364 -19.44 -2.70 19.86
N ASN A 365 -18.43 -2.47 19.04
CA ASN A 365 -17.05 -2.22 19.49
C ASN A 365 -16.64 -0.73 19.40
N GLY A 366 -17.48 0.14 18.83
CA GLY A 366 -17.22 1.56 18.63
C GLY A 366 -16.79 2.30 19.89
N LEU A 367 -17.47 2.11 21.02
CA LEU A 367 -17.09 2.74 22.30
C LEU A 367 -15.67 2.34 22.74
N ALA A 368 -15.37 1.04 22.72
CA ALA A 368 -14.05 0.55 23.09
C ALA A 368 -12.96 1.02 22.11
N PHE A 369 -13.30 1.17 20.83
CA PHE A 369 -12.41 1.71 19.81
C PHE A 369 -12.11 3.19 20.08
N CYS A 370 -13.13 4.01 20.33
CA CYS A 370 -12.99 5.44 20.65
C CYS A 370 -12.10 5.65 21.89
N LEU A 371 -12.32 4.86 22.95
CA LEU A 371 -11.47 4.89 24.15
C LEU A 371 -10.01 4.49 23.84
N ALA A 372 -9.80 3.50 22.98
CA ALA A 372 -8.46 3.05 22.62
C ALA A 372 -7.68 4.10 21.82
N ILE A 373 -8.34 4.82 20.90
CA ILE A 373 -7.68 5.84 20.08
C ILE A 373 -7.45 7.16 20.82
N ALA A 374 -8.33 7.53 21.76
CA ALA A 374 -8.17 8.75 22.57
C ALA A 374 -6.86 8.72 23.38
N ASP A 375 -6.41 7.54 23.81
CA ASP A 375 -5.16 7.34 24.56
C ASP A 375 -3.88 7.49 23.68
N LEU A 376 -4.01 7.52 22.34
CA LEU A 376 -2.88 7.53 21.39
C LEU A 376 -2.41 8.95 20.99
N LYS A 377 -1.79 9.66 21.94
CA LYS A 377 -1.37 11.07 21.77
C LYS A 377 -0.36 11.34 20.63
N LYS A 378 0.43 10.34 20.22
CA LYS A 378 1.46 10.45 19.16
C LYS A 378 0.96 10.01 17.78
N LEU A 379 -0.33 9.69 17.64
CA LEU A 379 -0.88 9.17 16.41
C LEU A 379 -0.93 10.25 15.31
N GLU A 380 -0.34 9.96 14.16
CA GLU A 380 -0.26 10.84 13.00
C GLU A 380 -1.11 10.33 11.83
N SER A 381 -1.40 9.03 11.77
CA SER A 381 -2.20 8.44 10.70
C SER A 381 -3.14 7.37 11.26
N LEU A 382 -4.43 7.51 10.96
CA LEU A 382 -5.47 6.56 11.32
C LEU A 382 -6.21 6.08 10.07
N SER A 383 -6.35 4.76 9.94
CA SER A 383 -7.19 4.10 8.94
C SER A 383 -8.26 3.28 9.66
N VAL A 384 -9.54 3.47 9.36
CA VAL A 384 -10.64 2.75 10.02
C VAL A 384 -11.52 2.13 8.96
N SER A 385 -11.74 0.82 9.06
CA SER A 385 -12.57 0.06 8.15
C SER A 385 -13.68 -0.68 8.90
N ALA A 386 -14.89 -0.57 8.36
CA ALA A 386 -16.08 -1.25 8.86
C ALA A 386 -15.89 -2.78 8.89
N ALA A 387 -16.62 -3.44 9.78
CA ALA A 387 -16.86 -4.87 9.66
C ALA A 387 -17.73 -5.17 8.44
N ALA A 388 -17.52 -6.35 7.85
CA ALA A 388 -18.39 -6.89 6.81
C ALA A 388 -19.85 -6.93 7.31
N GLY A 389 -20.79 -6.40 6.52
CA GLY A 389 -22.23 -6.40 6.83
C GLY A 389 -22.91 -5.03 6.75
N ARG A 390 -24.22 -5.00 7.05
CA ARG A 390 -25.13 -3.88 6.73
C ARG A 390 -24.99 -2.63 7.62
N SER A 391 -24.31 -2.71 8.77
CA SER A 391 -24.29 -1.60 9.75
C SER A 391 -23.11 -0.63 9.60
N GLY A 392 -22.07 -0.99 8.84
CA GLY A 392 -20.94 -0.10 8.57
C GLY A 392 -20.27 0.48 9.84
N LEU A 393 -19.80 1.72 9.70
CA LEU A 393 -19.28 2.56 10.79
C LEU A 393 -20.36 3.41 11.48
N ARG A 394 -21.64 3.26 11.12
CA ARG A 394 -22.74 4.07 11.65
C ARG A 394 -22.81 4.01 13.18
N GLY A 395 -22.72 5.17 13.82
CA GLY A 395 -22.75 5.32 15.28
C GLY A 395 -21.57 4.72 16.03
N SER A 396 -20.55 4.22 15.32
CA SER A 396 -19.37 3.58 15.93
C SER A 396 -18.28 4.57 16.32
N LEU A 397 -18.31 5.78 15.75
CA LEU A 397 -17.28 6.81 15.93
C LEU A 397 -17.76 8.01 16.78
N ASP A 398 -19.03 8.04 17.16
CA ASP A 398 -19.68 9.20 17.78
C ASP A 398 -19.23 9.42 19.24
N ALA A 399 -18.76 8.35 19.91
CA ALA A 399 -18.30 8.41 21.29
C ALA A 399 -16.92 9.09 21.45
N LEU A 400 -16.25 9.46 20.35
CA LEU A 400 -14.95 10.13 20.39
C LEU A 400 -15.13 11.64 20.61
N SER A 401 -15.10 12.06 21.87
CA SER A 401 -15.21 13.48 22.24
C SER A 401 -13.92 14.27 22.01
N THR A 402 -12.75 13.64 22.17
CA THR A 402 -11.43 14.27 21.97
C THR A 402 -10.61 13.47 20.98
N PRO A 403 -10.54 13.88 19.71
CA PRO A 403 -9.75 13.16 18.71
C PRO A 403 -8.24 13.37 18.91
N PRO A 404 -7.38 12.47 18.39
CA PRO A 404 -5.93 12.60 18.52
C PRO A 404 -5.40 13.92 17.89
N GLU A 405 -4.82 14.80 18.72
CA GLU A 405 -4.42 16.17 18.33
C GLU A 405 -3.35 16.22 17.21
N ASN A 406 -2.56 15.16 17.05
CA ASN A 406 -1.44 15.09 16.11
C ASN A 406 -1.79 14.41 14.78
N LEU A 407 -3.07 14.12 14.54
CA LEU A 407 -3.52 13.40 13.36
C LEU A 407 -3.30 14.23 12.08
N LEU A 408 -2.47 13.70 11.17
CA LEU A 408 -2.15 14.29 9.86
C LEU A 408 -2.91 13.61 8.72
N SER A 409 -3.30 12.34 8.88
CA SER A 409 -4.02 11.57 7.87
C SER A 409 -5.14 10.74 8.52
N LEU A 410 -6.35 10.88 7.98
CA LEU A 410 -7.52 10.10 8.37
C LEU A 410 -8.10 9.40 7.13
N LYS A 411 -8.38 8.11 7.24
CA LYS A 411 -9.03 7.33 6.20
C LYS A 411 -10.18 6.55 6.80
N LEU A 412 -11.38 6.70 6.25
CA LEU A 412 -12.59 6.04 6.70
C LEU A 412 -13.16 5.18 5.56
N TYR A 413 -13.38 3.90 5.84
CA TYR A 413 -13.88 2.92 4.89
C TYR A 413 -15.16 2.27 5.42
N GLY A 414 -16.28 2.49 4.73
CA GLY A 414 -17.61 1.94 5.06
C GLY A 414 -18.62 2.98 5.55
N SER A 415 -19.91 2.60 5.55
CA SER A 415 -21.06 3.51 5.74
C SER A 415 -21.02 4.26 7.07
N LEU A 416 -21.10 5.58 7.04
CA LEU A 416 -21.18 6.48 8.19
C LEU A 416 -22.55 7.15 8.32
N ASP A 417 -23.25 7.36 7.20
CA ASP A 417 -24.46 8.18 7.04
C ASP A 417 -24.22 9.68 7.32
N ILE A 418 -23.59 10.02 8.45
CA ILE A 418 -23.23 11.38 8.86
C ILE A 418 -21.73 11.41 9.21
N LEU A 419 -21.03 12.45 8.77
CA LEU A 419 -19.62 12.63 9.10
C LEU A 419 -19.51 13.12 10.56
N PRO A 420 -18.74 12.46 11.45
CA PRO A 420 -18.65 12.86 12.86
C PRO A 420 -18.11 14.29 13.06
N GLU A 421 -18.70 15.04 13.98
CA GLU A 421 -18.34 16.45 14.23
C GLU A 421 -16.88 16.64 14.68
N TRP A 422 -16.33 15.66 15.41
CA TRP A 422 -14.93 15.71 15.85
C TRP A 422 -13.94 15.77 14.69
N VAL A 423 -14.33 15.40 13.47
CA VAL A 423 -13.48 15.54 12.28
C VAL A 423 -13.12 17.02 12.06
N ALA A 424 -14.05 17.96 12.29
CA ALA A 424 -13.80 19.39 12.17
C ALA A 424 -12.84 19.93 13.25
N MET A 425 -12.64 19.20 14.35
CA MET A 425 -11.68 19.58 15.41
C MET A 425 -10.22 19.30 15.03
N LEU A 426 -9.96 18.58 13.93
CA LEU A 426 -8.62 18.13 13.54
C LEU A 426 -7.79 19.22 12.85
N GLN A 427 -7.29 20.18 13.62
CA GLN A 427 -6.55 21.37 13.11
C GLN A 427 -5.25 21.05 12.36
N LYS A 428 -4.68 19.85 12.54
CA LYS A 428 -3.44 19.40 11.88
C LYS A 428 -3.70 18.45 10.70
N LEU A 429 -4.96 18.10 10.43
CA LEU A 429 -5.28 17.13 9.38
C LEU A 429 -4.89 17.67 8.01
N VAL A 430 -4.20 16.84 7.24
CA VAL A 430 -3.76 17.22 5.90
C VAL A 430 -4.29 16.29 4.82
N LYS A 431 -4.57 15.04 5.16
CA LYS A 431 -5.18 14.08 4.24
C LYS A 431 -6.45 13.50 4.85
N LEU A 432 -7.55 13.62 4.12
CA LEU A 432 -8.80 12.95 4.42
C LEU A 432 -9.17 12.05 3.24
N ARG A 433 -9.44 10.77 3.54
CA ARG A 433 -10.04 9.84 2.58
C ARG A 433 -11.36 9.31 3.11
N LEU A 434 -12.39 9.41 2.29
CA LEU A 434 -13.68 8.80 2.50
C LEU A 434 -13.88 7.76 1.40
N SER A 435 -14.28 6.55 1.78
CA SER A 435 -14.46 5.43 0.85
C SER A 435 -15.70 4.64 1.23
N GLY A 436 -16.70 4.63 0.34
CA GLY A 436 -17.97 3.96 0.59
C GLY A 436 -18.68 4.42 1.87
N THR A 437 -18.56 5.71 2.22
CA THR A 437 -19.11 6.27 3.46
C THR A 437 -20.60 6.57 3.41
N GLY A 438 -21.19 6.69 2.23
CA GLY A 438 -22.63 6.86 2.04
C GLY A 438 -23.20 8.07 2.78
N LEU A 439 -22.52 9.22 2.77
CA LEU A 439 -22.97 10.41 3.50
C LEU A 439 -24.30 10.91 2.95
N LEU A 440 -25.31 11.01 3.82
CA LEU A 440 -26.69 11.40 3.51
C LEU A 440 -26.90 12.91 3.52
N ASP A 441 -26.04 13.65 4.21
CA ASP A 441 -26.00 15.11 4.25
C ASP A 441 -24.70 15.61 3.59
N PRO A 442 -24.67 15.74 2.25
CA PRO A 442 -23.49 16.24 1.54
C PRO A 442 -23.12 17.66 1.96
N ASP A 443 -24.10 18.57 2.09
CA ASP A 443 -23.85 19.98 2.37
C ASP A 443 -23.22 20.17 3.76
N GLY A 444 -23.77 19.53 4.80
CA GLY A 444 -23.19 19.57 6.14
C GLY A 444 -21.80 18.95 6.21
N ALA A 445 -21.59 17.82 5.53
CA ALA A 445 -20.27 17.18 5.48
C ALA A 445 -19.22 18.03 4.74
N ILE A 446 -19.59 18.65 3.62
CA ILE A 446 -18.72 19.56 2.86
C ILE A 446 -18.38 20.79 3.72
N GLN A 447 -19.35 21.36 4.42
CA GLN A 447 -19.13 22.48 5.34
C GLN A 447 -18.14 22.10 6.46
N LEU A 448 -18.30 20.94 7.08
CA LEU A 448 -17.37 20.43 8.11
C LEU A 448 -15.95 20.25 7.56
N ILE A 449 -15.80 19.67 6.37
CA ILE A 449 -14.50 19.47 5.72
C ILE A 449 -13.89 20.83 5.33
N GLY A 450 -14.71 21.79 4.90
CA GLY A 450 -14.30 23.15 4.50
C GLY A 450 -13.64 23.96 5.62
N ARG A 451 -14.01 23.68 6.88
CA ARG A 451 -13.44 24.32 8.09
C ARG A 451 -12.02 23.84 8.43
N LEU A 452 -11.52 22.78 7.79
CA LEU A 452 -10.20 22.23 8.10
C LEU A 452 -9.07 23.10 7.51
N PRO A 453 -8.25 23.78 8.34
CA PRO A 453 -7.36 24.83 7.85
C PRO A 453 -6.14 24.29 7.08
N LYS A 454 -5.69 23.06 7.38
CA LYS A 454 -4.48 22.46 6.82
C LYS A 454 -4.75 21.31 5.84
N LEU A 455 -6.02 21.06 5.50
CA LEU A 455 -6.39 19.97 4.59
C LEU A 455 -5.87 20.27 3.19
N GLN A 456 -4.99 19.40 2.68
CA GLN A 456 -4.38 19.54 1.35
C GLN A 456 -4.85 18.46 0.38
N ILE A 457 -5.23 17.29 0.89
CA ILE A 457 -5.64 16.13 0.09
C ILE A 457 -7.01 15.67 0.55
N LEU A 458 -7.98 15.74 -0.35
CA LEU A 458 -9.30 15.15 -0.18
C LEU A 458 -9.49 14.06 -1.26
N SER A 459 -9.67 12.82 -0.81
CA SER A 459 -9.91 11.68 -1.69
C SER A 459 -11.28 11.09 -1.40
N LEU A 460 -12.15 11.08 -2.41
CA LEU A 460 -13.50 10.55 -2.35
C LEU A 460 -13.59 9.33 -3.25
N TYR A 461 -13.88 8.18 -2.66
CA TYR A 461 -13.85 6.89 -3.34
C TYR A 461 -15.20 6.17 -3.24
N GLY A 462 -15.68 5.58 -4.32
CA GLY A 462 -16.91 4.81 -4.32
C GLY A 462 -18.14 5.67 -3.98
N LEU A 463 -19.12 5.05 -3.32
CA LEU A 463 -20.33 5.70 -2.76
C LEU A 463 -19.99 6.55 -1.52
N SER A 464 -19.07 7.52 -1.63
CA SER A 464 -18.71 8.39 -0.50
C SER A 464 -19.86 9.31 -0.07
N PHE A 465 -20.62 9.83 -1.03
CA PHE A 465 -21.83 10.61 -0.84
C PHE A 465 -23.01 9.92 -1.53
N GLN A 466 -24.20 10.01 -0.93
CA GLN A 466 -25.46 9.55 -1.52
C GLN A 466 -26.12 10.68 -2.32
N CYS A 467 -25.37 11.27 -3.25
CA CYS A 467 -25.87 12.35 -4.10
C CYS A 467 -25.30 12.25 -5.52
N GLU A 468 -26.00 12.91 -6.44
CA GLU A 468 -25.57 13.06 -7.83
C GLU A 468 -24.87 14.41 -8.05
N GLU A 469 -25.15 15.43 -7.24
CA GLU A 469 -24.47 16.72 -7.34
C GLU A 469 -23.75 17.08 -6.03
N ILE A 470 -22.54 17.64 -6.15
CA ILE A 470 -21.76 18.17 -5.04
C ILE A 470 -21.47 19.64 -5.32
N CYS A 471 -21.78 20.51 -4.37
CA CYS A 471 -21.46 21.93 -4.45
C CYS A 471 -20.48 22.31 -3.34
N PHE A 472 -19.28 22.74 -3.74
CA PHE A 472 -18.33 23.36 -2.83
C PHE A 472 -18.66 24.84 -2.71
N ARG A 473 -19.27 25.21 -1.58
CA ARG A 473 -19.69 26.58 -1.30
C ARG A 473 -18.67 27.34 -0.45
N SER A 474 -18.59 28.65 -0.67
CA SER A 474 -17.89 29.57 0.24
C SER A 474 -18.94 30.39 0.97
N GLU A 475 -18.98 30.32 2.30
CA GLU A 475 -19.84 31.23 3.06
C GLU A 475 -19.30 32.66 2.93
N GLN A 476 -20.22 33.63 2.89
CA GLN A 476 -20.04 35.02 2.41
C GLN A 476 -18.95 35.86 3.11
N THR A 477 -18.20 35.30 4.07
CA THR A 477 -17.08 35.98 4.74
C THR A 477 -15.82 35.11 4.98
N GLU A 478 -15.87 33.79 4.75
CA GLU A 478 -14.70 32.92 4.94
C GLU A 478 -14.44 32.03 3.72
N ILE A 479 -13.19 32.08 3.22
CA ILE A 479 -12.69 31.19 2.18
C ILE A 479 -12.71 29.76 2.71
N SER A 480 -13.59 28.91 2.17
CA SER A 480 -13.63 27.47 2.44
C SER A 480 -12.49 26.74 1.70
N PHE A 481 -11.94 25.67 2.28
CA PHE A 481 -10.94 24.80 1.65
C PHE A 481 -9.62 25.51 1.25
N ARG A 482 -9.14 26.44 2.08
CA ARG A 482 -7.97 27.33 1.85
C ARG A 482 -6.65 26.64 1.47
N SER A 483 -6.52 25.35 1.80
CA SER A 483 -5.27 24.60 1.68
C SER A 483 -5.35 23.43 0.69
N ILE A 484 -6.51 23.12 0.12
CA ILE A 484 -6.65 21.96 -0.76
C ILE A 484 -5.79 22.16 -2.00
N LYS A 485 -4.91 21.18 -2.25
CA LYS A 485 -4.03 21.09 -3.42
C LYS A 485 -4.42 19.93 -4.32
N LEU A 486 -4.92 18.85 -3.75
CA LEU A 486 -5.35 17.66 -4.49
C LEU A 486 -6.76 17.25 -4.09
N LEU A 487 -7.63 17.19 -5.08
CA LEU A 487 -8.97 16.63 -4.97
C LEU A 487 -9.08 15.42 -5.90
N SER A 488 -9.51 14.27 -5.37
CA SER A 488 -9.65 13.03 -6.13
C SER A 488 -11.06 12.46 -5.99
N PHE A 489 -11.67 12.12 -7.12
CA PHE A 489 -12.92 11.36 -7.23
C PHE A 489 -12.62 10.05 -7.95
N GLU A 490 -12.81 8.93 -7.27
CA GLU A 490 -12.52 7.61 -7.83
C GLU A 490 -13.76 6.71 -7.66
N GLU A 491 -14.28 6.15 -8.76
CA GLU A 491 -15.41 5.20 -8.73
C GLU A 491 -16.69 5.77 -8.07
N THR A 492 -16.91 7.08 -8.19
CA THR A 492 -18.06 7.77 -7.57
C THR A 492 -19.27 7.81 -8.48
N LYS A 493 -20.49 7.85 -7.91
CA LYS A 493 -21.75 8.09 -8.66
C LYS A 493 -22.08 9.58 -8.88
N ILE A 494 -21.16 10.48 -8.54
CA ILE A 494 -21.38 11.93 -8.61
C ILE A 494 -21.40 12.38 -10.08
N LYS A 495 -22.48 13.03 -10.48
CA LYS A 495 -22.82 13.54 -11.80
C LYS A 495 -22.56 15.04 -12.01
N SER A 496 -22.37 15.82 -10.95
CA SER A 496 -21.97 17.21 -11.13
C SER A 496 -21.17 17.68 -9.94
N VAL A 497 -20.13 18.47 -10.20
CA VAL A 497 -19.33 19.12 -9.17
C VAL A 497 -19.27 20.61 -9.47
N LYS A 498 -19.86 21.40 -8.57
CA LYS A 498 -19.91 22.86 -8.66
C LYS A 498 -18.92 23.45 -7.66
N PHE A 499 -18.14 24.43 -8.09
CA PHE A 499 -17.24 25.19 -7.22
C PHE A 499 -17.65 26.65 -7.25
N GLU A 500 -18.15 27.16 -6.13
CA GLU A 500 -18.48 28.57 -6.00
C GLU A 500 -17.21 29.44 -5.95
N ALA A 501 -17.35 30.69 -6.37
CA ALA A 501 -16.25 31.66 -6.37
C ALA A 501 -15.59 31.76 -4.97
N GLY A 502 -14.25 31.73 -4.95
CA GLY A 502 -13.47 31.78 -3.72
C GLY A 502 -13.21 30.42 -3.05
N THR A 503 -13.71 29.30 -3.60
CA THR A 503 -13.38 27.96 -3.06
C THR A 503 -12.07 27.40 -3.61
N MET A 504 -11.35 26.65 -2.77
CA MET A 504 -10.11 25.92 -3.13
C MET A 504 -9.05 26.75 -3.91
N PRO A 505 -8.63 27.93 -3.42
CA PRO A 505 -7.72 28.83 -4.13
C PRO A 505 -6.29 28.32 -4.31
N LYS A 506 -5.97 27.11 -3.83
CA LYS A 506 -4.65 26.47 -3.96
C LYS A 506 -4.70 25.13 -4.69
N LEU A 507 -5.82 24.83 -5.37
CA LEU A 507 -5.98 23.57 -6.07
C LEU A 507 -4.94 23.45 -7.17
N GLU A 508 -4.11 22.41 -7.10
CA GLU A 508 -3.05 22.11 -8.06
C GLU A 508 -3.42 20.92 -8.95
N GLN A 509 -4.14 19.93 -8.40
CA GLN A 509 -4.49 18.67 -9.07
C GLN A 509 -5.95 18.30 -8.80
N LEU A 510 -6.69 18.06 -9.88
CA LEU A 510 -7.99 17.41 -9.85
C LEU A 510 -7.87 16.05 -10.54
N LYS A 511 -8.24 14.99 -9.83
CA LYS A 511 -8.22 13.62 -10.36
C LYS A 511 -9.62 13.03 -10.39
N VAL A 512 -9.94 12.40 -11.52
CA VAL A 512 -11.21 11.71 -11.76
C VAL A 512 -10.92 10.38 -12.45
N THR A 513 -11.56 9.28 -12.01
CA THR A 513 -11.35 7.92 -12.55
C THR A 513 -12.67 7.19 -12.80
N GLU A 514 -12.77 6.41 -13.89
CA GLU A 514 -13.97 5.73 -14.48
C GLU A 514 -15.00 5.13 -13.49
N CYS A 515 -16.31 5.01 -13.77
CA CYS A 515 -17.15 5.33 -14.94
C CYS A 515 -18.02 6.57 -14.68
N LEU A 516 -18.02 7.55 -15.58
CA LEU A 516 -19.04 8.59 -15.57
C LEU A 516 -19.45 8.96 -17.01
N PRO A 517 -20.53 8.33 -17.53
CA PRO A 517 -21.44 8.95 -18.50
C PRO A 517 -22.21 10.15 -17.90
N SER A 518 -21.88 10.58 -16.68
CA SER A 518 -22.79 11.38 -15.86
C SER A 518 -22.20 12.65 -15.29
N ILE A 519 -20.88 12.92 -15.33
CA ILE A 519 -20.42 14.31 -15.13
C ILE A 519 -20.69 15.10 -16.41
N ASN A 520 -21.90 15.62 -16.55
CA ASN A 520 -22.26 16.48 -17.67
C ASN A 520 -21.60 17.86 -17.56
N GLU A 521 -21.33 18.30 -16.32
CA GLU A 521 -20.70 19.57 -16.00
C GLU A 521 -19.90 19.44 -14.70
N VAL A 522 -18.57 19.60 -14.78
CA VAL A 522 -17.90 20.39 -13.73
C VAL A 522 -18.34 21.81 -14.03
N GLN A 523 -18.83 22.55 -13.05
CA GLN A 523 -19.08 23.99 -13.19
C GLN A 523 -18.14 24.67 -12.20
N LEU A 524 -16.93 24.99 -12.65
CA LEU A 524 -16.17 26.07 -12.05
C LEU A 524 -16.91 27.36 -12.45
N ASP A 525 -17.54 28.04 -11.50
CA ASP A 525 -18.44 29.14 -11.83
C ASP A 525 -17.71 30.28 -12.58
N ALA A 526 -17.95 30.32 -13.89
CA ALA A 526 -17.92 31.50 -14.73
C ALA A 526 -19.17 31.48 -15.65
N ARG A 527 -20.37 31.59 -15.03
CA ARG A 527 -21.65 32.15 -15.55
C ARG A 527 -22.23 31.79 -16.97
N PHE A 528 -23.46 31.21 -16.93
CA PHE A 528 -24.67 31.29 -17.83
C PHE A 528 -24.81 30.40 -19.13
N PRO A 529 -26.00 30.22 -19.79
CA PRO A 529 -27.10 29.24 -19.50
C PRO A 529 -27.77 28.49 -20.74
N TRP A 530 -28.64 27.49 -20.47
CA TRP A 530 -29.78 26.90 -21.29
C TRP A 530 -29.69 25.56 -22.10
N ASP A 531 -30.50 24.56 -21.65
CA ASP A 531 -31.73 23.86 -22.16
C ASP A 531 -31.90 23.04 -23.50
N ARG A 532 -32.68 21.92 -23.36
CA ARG A 532 -33.42 20.99 -24.29
C ARG A 532 -32.66 19.96 -25.17
N GLY A 533 -33.09 18.70 -25.45
CA GLY A 533 -34.21 17.81 -25.07
C GLY A 533 -34.45 16.64 -26.09
N LYS A 534 -34.78 15.40 -25.63
CA LYS A 534 -35.44 14.17 -26.25
C LYS A 534 -34.81 13.52 -27.53
N PHE A 535 -34.78 12.19 -27.79
CA PHE A 535 -35.78 11.08 -27.94
C PHE A 535 -35.02 9.69 -27.88
N SER A 536 -35.46 8.58 -27.26
CA SER A 536 -36.45 7.49 -27.52
C SER A 536 -36.13 6.40 -28.60
N ASP A 537 -36.16 5.12 -28.15
CA ASP A 537 -36.41 3.78 -28.78
C ASP A 537 -35.53 3.31 -29.98
N CYS A 538 -35.06 2.05 -30.17
CA CYS A 538 -35.74 0.74 -30.32
C CYS A 538 -34.77 -0.50 -30.15
N HIS A 539 -35.33 -1.73 -30.24
CA HIS A 539 -34.76 -3.08 -30.05
C HIS A 539 -34.06 -3.75 -31.28
N ASP A 540 -32.95 -4.51 -31.09
CA ASP A 540 -32.65 -5.87 -31.66
C ASP A 540 -31.21 -6.37 -31.38
N SER A 541 -30.99 -7.70 -31.29
CA SER A 541 -29.79 -8.33 -30.67
C SER A 541 -28.58 -8.63 -31.58
N GLU A 542 -28.57 -8.22 -32.85
CA GLU A 542 -27.32 -8.11 -33.65
C GLU A 542 -26.71 -6.70 -33.60
N SER A 543 -27.40 -5.75 -32.94
CA SER A 543 -26.92 -4.40 -32.67
C SER A 543 -25.98 -4.32 -31.46
N LEU A 544 -25.85 -5.38 -30.65
CA LEU A 544 -25.14 -5.31 -29.38
C LEU A 544 -23.62 -5.17 -29.53
N ASP A 545 -22.99 -5.86 -30.49
CA ASP A 545 -21.54 -5.75 -30.72
C ASP A 545 -21.16 -4.43 -31.41
N LYS A 546 -22.03 -3.91 -32.30
CA LYS A 546 -21.89 -2.56 -32.89
C LYS A 546 -22.17 -1.46 -31.87
N MET A 547 -23.14 -1.65 -30.97
CA MET A 547 -23.41 -0.73 -29.87
C MET A 547 -22.30 -0.75 -28.83
N ILE A 548 -21.59 -1.85 -28.60
CA ILE A 548 -20.42 -1.87 -27.70
C ILE A 548 -19.24 -1.09 -28.30
N GLU A 549 -19.01 -1.16 -29.61
CA GLU A 549 -17.99 -0.35 -30.29
C GLU A 549 -18.41 1.13 -30.43
N GLU A 550 -19.68 1.41 -30.75
CA GLU A 550 -20.23 2.77 -30.82
C GLU A 550 -20.40 3.41 -29.43
N GLU A 551 -20.78 2.66 -28.38
CA GLU A 551 -20.77 3.11 -26.98
C GLU A 551 -19.34 3.30 -26.50
N GLY A 552 -18.39 2.43 -26.82
CA GLY A 552 -16.97 2.62 -26.50
C GLY A 552 -16.37 3.85 -27.18
N GLN A 553 -16.75 4.14 -28.43
CA GLN A 553 -16.35 5.34 -29.17
C GLN A 553 -17.09 6.60 -28.70
N ASN A 554 -18.37 6.50 -28.33
CA ASN A 554 -19.18 7.57 -27.77
C ASN A 554 -18.78 7.91 -26.33
N GLU A 555 -18.41 6.92 -25.52
CA GLU A 555 -17.82 7.10 -24.19
C GLU A 555 -16.44 7.73 -24.28
N LYS A 556 -15.61 7.30 -25.24
CA LYS A 556 -14.30 7.93 -25.49
C LYS A 556 -14.46 9.38 -25.97
N TRP A 557 -15.36 9.64 -26.92
CA TRP A 557 -15.69 11.00 -27.38
C TRP A 557 -16.26 11.87 -26.25
N LYS A 558 -17.25 11.38 -25.48
CA LYS A 558 -17.83 12.08 -24.32
C LYS A 558 -16.78 12.33 -23.24
N THR A 559 -15.87 11.38 -23.03
CA THR A 559 -14.73 11.52 -22.11
C THR A 559 -13.76 12.58 -22.60
N ASP A 560 -13.46 12.64 -23.90
CA ASP A 560 -12.58 13.64 -24.49
C ASP A 560 -13.23 15.03 -24.52
N GLU A 561 -14.53 15.13 -24.78
CA GLU A 561 -15.32 16.35 -24.72
C GLU A 561 -15.44 16.86 -23.27
N LEU A 562 -15.66 15.97 -22.30
CA LEU A 562 -15.65 16.30 -20.87
C LEU A 562 -14.26 16.73 -20.41
N LYS A 563 -13.20 16.00 -20.82
CA LYS A 563 -11.80 16.40 -20.58
C LYS A 563 -11.54 17.79 -21.13
N LYS A 564 -12.05 18.10 -22.33
CA LYS A 564 -11.94 19.43 -22.96
C LYS A 564 -12.67 20.50 -22.15
N LYS A 565 -13.95 20.29 -21.80
CA LYS A 565 -14.75 21.23 -20.98
C LYS A 565 -14.13 21.48 -19.61
N ILE A 566 -13.67 20.43 -18.94
CA ILE A 566 -12.97 20.55 -17.66
C ILE A 566 -11.66 21.33 -17.85
N ARG A 567 -10.86 21.02 -18.88
CA ARG A 567 -9.61 21.77 -19.17
C ARG A 567 -9.88 23.24 -19.46
N GLU A 568 -10.91 23.55 -20.25
CA GLU A 568 -11.34 24.93 -20.54
C GLU A 568 -11.69 25.67 -19.24
N GLN A 569 -12.49 25.06 -18.36
CA GLN A 569 -12.82 25.67 -17.08
C GLN A 569 -11.62 25.79 -16.12
N LEU A 570 -10.75 24.77 -16.06
CA LEU A 570 -9.53 24.83 -15.26
C LEU A 570 -8.56 25.90 -15.78
N SER A 571 -8.55 26.16 -17.10
CA SER A 571 -7.73 27.22 -17.71
C SER A 571 -8.16 28.64 -17.31
N LEU A 572 -9.42 28.81 -16.92
CA LEU A 572 -9.98 30.06 -16.42
C LEU A 572 -9.67 30.28 -14.93
N ASN A 573 -9.16 29.26 -14.22
CA ASN A 573 -8.71 29.38 -12.84
C ASN A 573 -7.30 30.01 -12.80
N GLU A 574 -7.09 30.98 -11.91
CA GLU A 574 -5.80 31.68 -11.76
C GLU A 574 -4.60 30.73 -11.53
N ASN A 575 -4.83 29.57 -10.91
CA ASN A 575 -3.78 28.59 -10.62
C ASN A 575 -3.58 27.51 -11.71
N LYS A 576 -4.40 27.51 -12.77
CA LYS A 576 -4.35 26.55 -13.89
C LYS A 576 -4.09 25.09 -13.45
N PRO A 577 -4.94 24.53 -12.56
CA PRO A 577 -4.76 23.17 -12.03
C PRO A 577 -4.65 22.12 -13.15
N ILE A 578 -3.80 21.12 -12.91
CA ILE A 578 -3.57 20.03 -13.86
C ILE A 578 -4.63 18.95 -13.65
N LEU A 579 -5.36 18.64 -14.71
CA LEU A 579 -6.28 17.51 -14.76
C LEU A 579 -5.49 16.22 -15.02
N ILE A 580 -5.60 15.24 -14.12
CA ILE A 580 -4.98 13.92 -14.28
C ILE A 580 -6.08 12.86 -14.42
N TRP A 581 -6.18 12.24 -15.60
CA TRP A 581 -7.06 11.08 -15.83
C TRP A 581 -6.27 9.78 -15.67
N LYS A 582 -6.82 8.81 -14.93
CA LYS A 582 -6.12 7.54 -14.61
C LYS A 582 -5.80 6.69 -15.85
N ASN A 583 -6.53 6.89 -16.96
CA ASN A 583 -6.36 6.11 -18.18
C ASN A 583 -5.27 6.63 -19.12
N ASP A 584 -4.72 7.81 -18.89
CA ASP A 584 -3.72 8.38 -19.81
C ASP A 584 -2.33 7.67 -19.69
N ASN A 585 -2.21 6.62 -18.86
CA ASN A 585 -0.98 5.82 -18.65
C ASN A 585 -1.15 4.32 -18.94
N TRP A 586 -2.27 3.88 -19.53
CA TRP A 586 -2.40 2.53 -20.07
C TRP A 586 -2.23 2.58 -21.58
N ASP A 587 -0.98 2.48 -22.04
CA ASP A 587 -0.75 2.10 -23.42
C ASP A 587 -1.28 0.67 -23.62
N ILE A 588 -2.17 0.51 -24.58
CA ILE A 588 -2.88 -0.74 -24.93
C ILE A 588 -1.91 -1.77 -25.58
N GLY A 589 -0.59 -1.56 -25.49
CA GLY A 589 0.43 -2.49 -25.98
C GLY A 589 0.69 -3.71 -25.09
N ASP A 590 0.39 -3.66 -23.79
CA ASP A 590 0.89 -4.63 -22.80
C ASP A 590 -0.06 -5.80 -22.48
N MET A 591 -1.09 -6.05 -23.30
CA MET A 591 -1.96 -7.24 -23.19
C MET A 591 -1.82 -8.21 -24.38
N ARG A 592 -0.61 -8.37 -24.91
CA ARG A 592 -0.25 -9.53 -25.76
C ARG A 592 1.02 -10.17 -25.25
N GLY A 593 0.91 -10.91 -24.15
CA GLY A 593 2.03 -11.71 -23.63
C GLY A 593 1.93 -12.02 -22.14
N ILE A 594 0.89 -12.75 -21.74
CA ILE A 594 0.90 -13.59 -20.53
C ILE A 594 0.37 -14.96 -20.91
#